data_AF-A0A7W0T1E5-F1
#
_entry.id   AF-A0A7W0T1E5-F1
#
_cell.length_a   1.000
_cell.length_b   1.000
_cell.length_c   1.000
_cell.angle_alpha   90.00
_cell.angle_beta   90.00
_cell.angle_gamma   90.00
#
_symmetry.space_group_name_H-M   'P 1'
#
loop_
_entity.id
_entity.type
_entity.pdbx_description
1 polymer ?
#
loop_
_entity_poly.entity_id
_entity_poly.type
_entity_poly.pdbx_seq_one_letter_code
_entity_poly.pdbx_strand_id
1 'polypeptide(L)'
;MKVFTIGVYGWDEENFVQTIRDAAPDVFVDVRRRRGLRGRAYAWANSTRLQAMLADSGIPYVHRLDVAPSDATRHIVAKDANSEGIGYRDRTSLS
;
A
#
# COMPACT_ATOMS: atom_id res chain seq x y z
N MET A 1 -17.83 -10.40 -2.26
CA MET A 1 -16.48 -10.09 -1.75
C MET A 1 -16.00 -8.83 -2.46
N LYS A 2 -15.54 -7.81 -1.73
CA LYS A 2 -14.94 -6.59 -2.30
C LYS A 2 -13.46 -6.63 -2.00
N VAL A 3 -12.63 -6.27 -2.98
CA VAL A 3 -11.19 -6.15 -2.83
C VAL A 3 -10.83 -4.73 -3.24
N PHE A 4 -10.03 -4.07 -2.42
CA PHE A 4 -9.51 -2.74 -2.70
C PHE A 4 -7.99 -2.81 -2.76
N THR A 5 -7.41 -1.98 -3.60
CA THR A 5 -5.96 -1.83 -3.67
C THR A 5 -5.57 -0.40 -3.31
N ILE A 6 -4.52 -0.26 -2.49
CA ILE A 6 -4.00 1.03 -2.08
C ILE A 6 -2.47 1.02 -2.12
N GLY A 7 -1.89 2.06 -2.72
CA GLY A 7 -0.47 2.36 -2.68
C GLY A 7 -0.16 3.46 -1.66
N VAL A 8 1.10 3.58 -1.26
CA VAL A 8 1.52 4.60 -0.27
C VAL A 8 2.13 5.85 -0.93
N TYR A 9 2.47 5.80 -2.21
CA TYR A 9 3.05 6.95 -2.91
C TYR A 9 1.97 7.99 -3.25
N GLY A 10 2.30 9.26 -3.04
CA GLY A 10 1.36 10.37 -3.23
C GLY A 10 0.32 10.52 -2.11
N TRP A 11 0.39 9.68 -1.07
CA TRP A 11 -0.42 9.79 0.14
C TRP A 11 0.42 10.37 1.29
N ASP A 12 -0.23 11.17 2.13
CA ASP A 12 0.22 11.40 3.50
C ASP A 12 -0.48 10.42 4.47
N GLU A 13 0.01 10.40 5.70
CA GLU A 13 -0.46 9.48 6.73
C GLU A 13 -1.95 9.66 7.05
N GLU A 14 -2.41 10.90 7.18
CA GLU A 14 -3.77 11.23 7.61
C GLU A 14 -4.79 10.80 6.55
N ASN A 15 -4.56 11.20 5.30
CA ASN A 15 -5.43 10.87 4.17
C ASN A 15 -5.45 9.36 3.89
N PHE A 16 -4.31 8.67 4.05
CA PHE A 16 -4.23 7.23 3.89
C PHE A 16 -5.07 6.49 4.94
N VAL A 17 -4.95 6.90 6.21
CA VAL A 17 -5.74 6.33 7.31
C VAL A 17 -7.22 6.57 7.11
N GLN A 18 -7.61 7.80 6.78
CA GLN A 18 -9.01 8.15 6.59
C GLN A 18 -9.63 7.31 5.47
N THR A 19 -8.92 7.16 4.35
CA THR A 19 -9.38 6.33 3.22
C THR A 19 -9.59 4.87 3.62
N ILE A 20 -8.69 4.30 4.42
CA ILE A 20 -8.84 2.94 4.93
C ILE A 20 -10.05 2.85 5.87
N ARG A 21 -10.24 3.82 6.77
CA ARG A 21 -11.38 3.86 7.70
C ARG A 21 -12.72 3.95 6.96
N ASP A 22 -12.79 4.81 5.94
CA ASP A 22 -14.01 5.01 5.14
C ASP A 22 -14.36 3.74 4.33
N ALA A 23 -13.35 3.02 3.84
CA ALA A 23 -13.54 1.74 3.17
C ALA A 23 -13.95 0.61 4.13
N ALA A 24 -13.70 0.77 5.44
CA ALA A 24 -14.02 -0.17 6.52
C ALA A 24 -13.70 -1.65 6.18
N PRO A 25 -12.44 -1.99 5.83
CA PRO A 25 -12.09 -3.36 5.47
C PRO A 25 -12.07 -4.27 6.71
N ASP A 26 -12.53 -5.51 6.53
CA ASP A 26 -12.43 -6.54 7.56
C ASP A 26 -10.98 -6.94 7.87
N VAL A 27 -10.07 -6.77 6.89
CA VAL A 27 -8.64 -7.08 7.02
C VAL A 27 -7.80 -6.26 6.04
N PHE A 28 -6.64 -5.79 6.51
CA PHE A 28 -5.60 -5.22 5.67
C PHE A 28 -4.55 -6.28 5.32
N VAL A 29 -4.34 -6.53 4.03
CA VAL A 29 -3.36 -7.50 3.54
C VAL A 29 -2.16 -6.78 2.93
N ASP A 30 -1.01 -6.86 3.61
CA ASP A 30 0.25 -6.32 3.10
C ASP A 30 0.96 -7.38 2.24
N VAL A 31 1.10 -7.09 0.95
CA VAL A 31 1.77 -7.95 -0.03
C VAL A 31 3.17 -7.46 -0.38
N ARG A 32 3.75 -6.56 0.41
CA ARG A 32 5.08 -6.00 0.14
C ARG A 32 6.16 -7.00 0.50
N ARG A 33 7.00 -7.34 -0.49
CA ARG A 33 8.21 -8.16 -0.27
C ARG A 33 9.24 -7.46 0.64
N ARG A 34 9.40 -6.15 0.49
CA ARG A 34 10.22 -5.29 1.35
C ARG A 34 9.31 -4.26 2.00
N ARG A 35 9.26 -4.23 3.33
CA ARG A 35 8.34 -3.37 4.11
C ARG A 35 9.00 -2.09 4.66
N GLY A 36 10.23 -1.83 4.23
CA GLY A 36 10.99 -0.62 4.54
C GLY A 36 10.92 0.36 3.38
N LEU A 37 10.45 1.57 3.67
CA LEU A 37 10.44 2.71 2.77
C LEU A 37 11.53 3.70 3.19
N ARG A 38 12.17 4.31 2.19
CA ARG A 38 13.18 5.34 2.40
C ARG A 38 12.53 6.72 2.39
N GLY A 39 13.08 7.64 3.18
CA GLY A 39 12.64 9.03 3.26
C GLY A 39 11.59 9.28 4.35
N ARG A 40 11.70 10.44 5.01
CA ARG A 40 10.85 10.81 6.16
C ARG A 40 9.37 10.87 5.80
N ALA A 41 9.05 11.33 4.59
CA ALA A 41 7.68 11.50 4.10
C ALA A 41 6.87 10.18 4.10
N TYR A 42 7.52 9.03 3.95
CA TYR A 42 6.88 7.72 3.91
C TYR A 42 7.20 6.85 5.12
N ALA A 43 7.80 7.43 6.17
CA ALA A 43 8.23 6.68 7.35
C ALA A 43 7.04 6.04 8.09
N TRP A 44 5.85 6.66 8.03
CA TRP A 44 4.59 6.16 8.57
C TRP A 44 4.16 4.83 7.95
N ALA A 45 4.46 4.61 6.66
CA ALA A 45 4.10 3.40 5.94
C ALA A 45 5.05 2.21 6.20
N ASN A 46 6.11 2.40 7.00
CA ASN A 46 6.94 1.27 7.44
C ASN A 46 6.15 0.30 8.30
N SER A 47 6.45 -1.01 8.16
CA SER A 47 5.64 -2.10 8.74
C SER A 47 5.18 -1.86 10.17
N THR A 48 6.07 -1.46 11.08
CA THR A 48 5.74 -1.30 12.51
C THR A 48 4.75 -0.16 12.73
N ARG A 49 4.95 0.98 12.07
CA ARG A 49 4.07 2.15 12.22
C ARG A 49 2.72 1.92 11.57
N LEU A 50 2.72 1.31 10.37
CA LEU A 50 1.49 0.93 9.68
C LEU A 50 0.64 -0.04 10.52
N GLN A 51 1.26 -1.04 11.14
CA GLN A 51 0.56 -1.98 12.02
C GLN A 51 -0.03 -1.29 13.26
N ALA A 52 0.72 -0.38 13.90
CA ALA A 52 0.23 0.36 15.04
C ALA A 52 -1.00 1.22 14.68
N MET A 53 -0.90 1.99 13.59
CA MET A 53 -1.99 2.81 13.05
C MET A 53 -3.25 1.98 12.71
N LEU A 54 -3.09 0.80 12.10
CA LEU A 54 -4.22 -0.10 11.80
C LEU A 54 -4.83 -0.68 13.07
N ALA A 55 -4.00 -1.08 14.03
CA ALA A 55 -4.46 -1.57 15.33
C ALA A 55 -5.25 -0.51 16.10
N ASP A 56 -4.79 0.75 16.11
CA ASP A 56 -5.50 1.90 16.71
C ASP A 56 -6.85 2.17 16.02
N SER A 57 -7.00 1.71 14.77
CA SER A 57 -8.23 1.80 13.99
C SER A 57 -9.09 0.53 14.09
N GLY A 58 -8.66 -0.47 14.86
CA GLY A 58 -9.37 -1.75 15.01
C GLY A 58 -9.28 -2.67 13.79
N ILE A 59 -8.35 -2.42 12.87
CA ILE A 59 -8.24 -3.14 11.60
C ILE A 59 -7.18 -4.24 11.71
N PRO A 60 -7.55 -5.52 11.52
CA PRO A 60 -6.60 -6.63 11.49
C PRO A 60 -5.59 -6.47 10.35
N TYR A 61 -4.33 -6.83 10.61
CA TYR A 61 -3.25 -6.80 9.64
C TYR A 61 -2.71 -8.21 9.40
N VAL A 62 -2.54 -8.58 8.12
CA VAL A 62 -1.85 -9.81 7.72
C VAL A 62 -0.81 -9.49 6.66
N HIS A 63 0.40 -10.01 6.83
CA HIS A 63 1.45 -9.95 5.81
C HIS A 63 1.48 -11.26 4.99
N ARG A 64 1.34 -11.15 3.66
CA ARG A 64 1.32 -12.31 2.75
C ARG A 64 2.42 -12.21 1.71
N LEU A 65 3.53 -12.91 2.00
CA LEU A 65 4.70 -12.94 1.12
C LEU A 65 4.51 -13.84 -0.11
N ASP A 66 3.66 -14.85 0.00
CA ASP A 66 3.34 -15.84 -1.04
C ASP A 66 2.65 -15.21 -2.27
N VAL A 67 1.96 -14.09 -2.07
CA VAL A 67 1.35 -13.28 -3.14
C VAL A 67 2.11 -11.99 -3.44
N ALA A 68 3.29 -11.82 -2.82
CA ALA A 68 4.09 -10.61 -3.05
C ALA A 68 4.65 -10.59 -4.48
N PRO A 69 4.64 -9.42 -5.17
CA PRO A 69 5.18 -9.31 -6.51
C PRO A 69 6.64 -9.79 -6.57
N SER A 70 6.92 -10.68 -7.51
CA SER A 70 8.29 -11.09 -7.85
C SER A 70 9.03 -9.94 -8.54
N ASP A 71 10.36 -9.99 -8.59
CA ASP A 71 11.16 -9.00 -9.33
C ASP A 71 10.80 -9.00 -10.83
N ALA A 72 10.43 -10.16 -11.39
CA ALA A 72 9.93 -10.27 -12.76
C ALA A 72 8.58 -9.57 -12.95
N THR A 73 7.64 -9.75 -12.00
CA THR A 73 6.32 -9.09 -12.03
C THR A 73 6.44 -7.57 -11.89
N ARG A 74 7.39 -7.07 -11.10
CA ARG A 74 7.66 -5.62 -11.00
C ARG A 74 8.10 -5.02 -12.34
N HIS A 75 8.86 -5.77 -13.13
CA HIS A 75 9.34 -5.31 -14.44
C HIS A 75 8.18 -5.15 -15.45
N ILE A 76 7.16 -6.00 -15.34
CA ILE A 76 5.94 -5.92 -16.17
C ILE A 76 5.13 -4.68 -15.78
N VAL A 77 4.85 -4.48 -14.50
CA VAL A 77 4.12 -3.29 -14.01
C VAL A 77 4.84 -1.99 -14.34
N ALA A 78 6.18 -1.98 -14.31
CA ALA A 78 6.97 -0.82 -14.71
C ALA A 78 6.85 -0.51 -16.22
N LYS A 79 6.74 -1.54 -17.07
CA LYS A 79 6.53 -1.37 -18.51
C LYS A 79 5.13 -0.81 -18.80
N ASP A 80 4.10 -1.33 -18.15
CA ASP A 80 2.71 -0.87 -18.33
C ASP A 80 2.51 0.58 -17.87
N ALA A 81 3.07 0.95 -16.71
CA ALA A 81 3.05 2.32 -16.21
C ALA A 81 3.76 3.31 -17.18
N ASN A 82 4.84 2.87 -17.82
CA ASN A 82 5.56 3.67 -18.81
C ASN A 82 4.78 3.83 -20.12
N SER A 83 3.90 2.88 -20.48
CA SER A 83 3.00 3.00 -21.64
C SER A 83 1.79 3.90 -21.40
N GLU A 84 1.37 4.09 -20.15
CA GLU A 84 0.27 5.00 -19.78
C GLU A 84 0.76 6.41 -19.38
N GLY A 85 2.08 6.63 -19.29
CA GLY A 85 2.67 7.92 -18.90
C GLY A 85 2.46 8.30 -17.42
N ILE A 86 1.89 7.39 -16.62
CA ILE A 86 1.66 7.57 -15.18
C ILE A 86 2.83 6.92 -14.45
N GLY A 87 3.67 7.72 -13.79
CA GLY A 87 4.77 7.19 -12.99
C GLY A 87 4.25 6.32 -11.85
N TYR A 88 5.03 5.33 -11.41
CA TYR A 88 4.71 4.49 -10.25
C TYR A 88 4.31 5.29 -8.98
N ARG A 89 4.74 6.56 -8.90
CA ARG A 89 4.49 7.50 -7.81
C ARG A 89 3.16 8.27 -7.92
N ASP A 90 2.51 8.22 -9.08
CA ASP A 90 1.35 9.03 -9.42
C ASP A 90 0.03 8.24 -9.31
N ARG A 91 0.09 6.97 -8.87
CA ARG A 91 -1.11 6.16 -8.53
C ARG A 91 -1.67 6.58 -7.17
N THR A 92 -2.41 7.68 -7.15
CA THR A 92 -3.03 8.27 -5.95
C THR A 92 -4.48 7.84 -5.70
N SER A 93 -5.01 6.86 -6.45
CA SER A 93 -6.39 6.40 -6.31
C SER A 93 -6.50 4.98 -5.75
N LEU A 94 -7.53 4.76 -4.93
CA LEU A 94 -8.03 3.44 -4.58
C LEU A 94 -8.74 2.85 -5.80
N SER A 95 -8.36 1.63 -6.21
CA SER A 95 -9.02 0.88 -7.28
C SER A 95 -9.47 -0.49 -6.82
#